data_AF-A0A9X1N8Y4-F1
#
_entry.id   AF-A0A9X1N8Y4-F1
#
_cell.length_a   1.000
_cell.length_b   1.000
_cell.length_c   1.000
_cell.angle_alpha   90.00
_cell.angle_beta   90.00
_cell.angle_gamma   90.00
#
_symmetry.space_group_name_H-M   'P 1'
#
loop_
_entity.id
_entity.type
_entity.pdbx_description
1 polymer ?
#
loop_
_entity_poly.entity_id
_entity_poly.type
_entity_poly.pdbx_seq_one_letter_code
_entity_poly.pdbx_strand_id
1 'polypeptide(L)'
;MNVRKRFAILSMSAVVLGALALGTAGSAQAAPLKCGGKTATIVGTNGDDSLVGTQGVDVIVALGGADYIEGRGGNDIICAGKGDDLISGGAGNDKIYGDAGFDQILAGAGNDLVYGGSGDDVILGNSGNDKLYGDAGMDIITGDAGKDWISGGKGDDILTGGSGVDTIYGNAGSDVIGGDSGKDKLYGGTGRNYIYQGSLPK
;
A
#
# COMPACT_ATOMS: atom_id res chain seq x y z
N MET A 1 34.16 -28.16 58.14
CA MET A 1 34.55 -28.42 56.74
C MET A 1 33.39 -27.95 55.85
N ASN A 2 33.58 -26.84 55.14
CA ASN A 2 32.57 -26.15 54.33
C ASN A 2 32.19 -26.95 53.08
N VAL A 3 30.90 -27.19 52.84
CA VAL A 3 30.39 -27.35 51.47
C VAL A 3 29.01 -26.71 51.34
N ARG A 4 28.95 -25.55 50.69
CA ARG A 4 27.72 -24.86 50.29
C ARG A 4 27.11 -25.60 49.10
N LYS A 5 25.89 -26.14 49.22
CA LYS A 5 25.11 -26.58 48.05
C LYS A 5 24.46 -25.36 47.42
N ARG A 6 24.93 -25.01 46.22
CA ARG A 6 24.42 -23.90 45.40
C ARG A 6 23.09 -24.30 44.75
N PHE A 7 22.11 -23.40 44.83
CA PHE A 7 20.92 -23.37 44.00
C PHE A 7 21.33 -23.21 42.53
N ALA A 8 20.83 -24.08 41.65
CA ALA A 8 20.85 -23.88 40.21
C ALA A 8 19.41 -23.60 39.77
N ILE A 9 19.16 -22.38 39.30
CA ILE A 9 17.92 -22.00 38.62
C ILE A 9 18.04 -22.54 37.18
N LEU A 10 17.04 -23.31 36.74
CA LEU A 10 16.88 -23.75 35.36
C LEU A 10 16.80 -22.52 34.45
N SER A 11 17.76 -22.35 33.55
CA SER A 11 17.69 -21.37 32.46
C SER A 11 16.73 -21.85 31.39
N MET A 12 15.84 -20.96 30.92
CA MET A 12 14.99 -21.19 29.76
C MET A 12 15.82 -21.59 28.53
N SER A 13 15.45 -22.71 27.93
CA SER A 13 15.96 -23.20 26.65
C SER A 13 15.31 -22.47 25.47
N ALA A 14 16.09 -22.40 24.39
CA ALA A 14 15.71 -22.18 23.00
C ALA A 14 15.36 -20.75 22.57
N VAL A 15 16.40 -19.96 22.25
CA VAL A 15 16.33 -19.04 21.12
C VAL A 15 17.02 -19.72 19.94
N VAL A 16 16.30 -19.77 18.83
CA VAL A 16 16.63 -20.44 17.57
C VAL A 16 17.96 -19.92 17.02
N LEU A 17 18.81 -20.87 16.64
CA LEU A 17 20.06 -20.65 15.92
C LEU A 17 19.80 -20.86 14.42
N GLY A 18 19.93 -19.81 13.62
CA GLY A 18 19.93 -19.84 12.16
C GLY A 18 19.83 -18.40 11.64
N ALA A 19 20.71 -17.84 10.81
CA ALA A 19 21.78 -18.40 10.00
C ALA A 19 22.99 -17.45 10.00
N LEU A 20 24.19 -18.04 9.95
CA LEU A 20 25.45 -17.36 9.69
C LEU A 20 25.63 -17.28 8.17
N ALA A 21 25.50 -16.10 7.58
CA ALA A 21 26.02 -15.82 6.24
C ALA A 21 27.18 -14.82 6.38
N LEU A 22 28.41 -15.34 6.39
CA LEU A 22 29.63 -14.55 6.28
C LEU A 22 29.84 -14.13 4.82
N GLY A 23 29.34 -12.95 4.46
CA GLY A 23 29.72 -12.21 3.25
C GLY A 23 30.87 -11.26 3.57
N THR A 24 32.00 -11.42 2.87
CA THR A 24 33.24 -10.66 3.07
C THR A 24 33.11 -9.18 2.71
N ALA A 25 33.82 -8.35 3.46
CA ALA A 25 33.83 -6.89 3.45
C ALA A 25 33.82 -6.22 2.06
N GLY A 26 32.70 -5.59 1.75
CA GLY A 26 32.65 -4.25 1.19
C GLY A 26 31.76 -3.43 2.12
N SER A 27 32.33 -2.82 3.16
CA SER A 27 31.62 -1.94 4.10
C SER A 27 31.32 -0.59 3.42
N ALA A 28 30.53 -0.61 2.35
CA ALA A 28 29.60 0.47 2.13
C ALA A 28 28.45 0.17 3.08
N GLN A 29 28.26 0.99 4.11
CA GLN A 29 26.95 1.10 4.74
C GLN A 29 25.97 1.27 3.58
N ALA A 30 25.17 0.25 3.27
CA ALA A 30 24.13 0.39 2.26
C ALA A 30 23.37 1.65 2.66
N ALA A 31 23.30 2.63 1.75
CA ALA A 31 22.62 3.87 2.05
C ALA A 31 21.25 3.52 2.64
N PRO A 32 20.80 4.20 3.70
CA PRO A 32 19.52 3.87 4.30
C PRO A 32 18.45 3.87 3.21
N LEU A 33 17.69 2.79 3.10
CA LEU A 33 16.60 2.70 2.13
C LEU A 33 15.61 3.83 2.40
N LYS A 34 15.09 4.40 1.31
CA LYS A 34 14.20 5.54 1.36
C LYS A 34 12.90 5.27 0.63
N CYS A 35 11.80 5.66 1.28
CA CYS A 35 10.47 5.73 0.71
C CYS A 35 9.95 7.15 0.90
N GLY A 36 9.50 7.81 -0.18
CA GLY A 36 9.09 9.22 -0.11
C GLY A 36 10.18 10.19 0.43
N GLY A 37 11.47 9.82 0.30
CA GLY A 37 12.60 10.61 0.82
C GLY A 37 12.87 10.45 2.32
N LYS A 38 12.07 9.65 3.05
CA LYS A 38 12.27 9.31 4.46
C LYS A 38 13.03 8.00 4.60
N THR A 39 13.82 7.87 5.67
CA THR A 39 14.52 6.62 5.98
C THR A 39 13.54 5.59 6.54
N ALA A 40 13.61 4.36 6.04
CA ALA A 40 12.79 3.24 6.50
C ALA A 40 12.98 2.94 7.99
N THR A 41 11.87 2.74 8.70
CA THR A 41 11.82 2.17 10.06
C THR A 41 11.71 0.65 10.02
N ILE A 42 11.06 0.10 8.98
CA ILE A 42 10.87 -1.33 8.74
C ILE A 42 11.31 -1.65 7.32
N VAL A 43 12.08 -2.74 7.16
CA VAL A 43 12.66 -3.15 5.89
C VAL A 43 12.49 -4.65 5.70
N GLY A 44 11.91 -5.05 4.57
CA GLY A 44 11.83 -6.44 4.10
C GLY A 44 13.08 -6.91 3.36
N THR A 45 12.90 -7.89 2.50
CA THR A 45 13.90 -8.60 1.71
C THR A 45 13.46 -8.66 0.25
N ASN A 46 14.15 -9.40 -0.62
CA ASN A 46 13.69 -9.58 -2.00
C ASN A 46 12.80 -10.83 -2.18
N GLY A 47 12.19 -11.32 -1.11
CA GLY A 47 11.21 -12.39 -1.16
C GLY A 47 10.06 -12.10 -0.20
N ASP A 48 9.02 -12.92 -0.27
CA ASP A 48 7.75 -12.68 0.41
C ASP A 48 7.90 -12.45 1.93
N ASP A 49 7.53 -11.25 2.37
CA ASP A 49 7.65 -10.79 3.75
C ASP A 49 6.28 -10.49 4.39
N SER A 50 6.26 -10.49 5.73
CA SER A 50 5.13 -10.02 6.52
C SER A 50 5.59 -8.87 7.41
N LEU A 51 5.22 -7.66 7.02
CA LEU A 51 5.69 -6.41 7.60
C LEU A 51 4.54 -5.71 8.30
N VAL A 52 4.75 -5.36 9.57
CA VAL A 52 3.69 -4.81 10.40
C VAL A 52 4.23 -3.61 11.19
N GLY A 53 3.61 -2.46 10.94
CA GLY A 53 3.85 -1.18 11.60
C GLY A 53 3.33 -1.11 13.03
N THR A 54 3.38 0.10 13.57
CA THR A 54 3.09 0.42 14.96
C THR A 54 1.75 1.12 15.12
N GLN A 55 1.61 2.05 16.05
CA GLN A 55 0.43 2.95 16.14
C GLN A 55 0.86 4.41 15.92
N GLY A 56 2.11 4.62 15.51
CA GLY A 56 2.67 5.90 15.16
C GLY A 56 3.24 5.86 13.75
N VAL A 57 3.81 6.97 13.32
CA VAL A 57 4.34 7.14 11.96
C VAL A 57 5.47 6.16 11.67
N ASP A 58 5.25 5.31 10.68
CA ASP A 58 6.19 4.33 10.16
C ASP A 58 6.62 4.63 8.71
N VAL A 59 7.79 4.11 8.35
CA VAL A 59 8.28 4.10 6.97
C VAL A 59 8.65 2.67 6.64
N ILE A 60 7.83 2.02 5.81
CA ILE A 60 7.96 0.60 5.48
C ILE A 60 8.49 0.48 4.05
N VAL A 61 9.52 -0.35 3.86
CA VAL A 61 10.08 -0.69 2.54
C VAL A 61 10.16 -2.20 2.42
N ALA A 62 9.32 -2.81 1.59
CA ALA A 62 9.29 -4.27 1.47
C ALA A 62 10.32 -4.81 0.47
N LEU A 63 10.60 -4.05 -0.60
CA LEU A 63 11.57 -4.29 -1.69
C LEU A 63 11.03 -5.20 -2.78
N GLY A 64 10.84 -6.48 -2.54
CA GLY A 64 10.10 -7.30 -3.48
C GLY A 64 9.88 -8.72 -3.00
N GLY A 65 9.12 -9.48 -3.76
CA GLY A 65 8.37 -10.61 -3.22
C GLY A 65 6.88 -10.27 -3.26
N ALA A 66 6.02 -11.25 -3.00
CA ALA A 66 4.61 -10.98 -2.75
C ALA A 66 4.43 -10.72 -1.26
N ASP A 67 4.35 -9.46 -0.87
CA ASP A 67 4.45 -9.02 0.52
C ASP A 67 3.09 -8.79 1.16
N TYR A 68 3.01 -9.01 2.47
CA TYR A 68 1.89 -8.57 3.30
C TYR A 68 2.32 -7.42 4.19
N ILE A 69 1.66 -6.26 4.04
CA ILE A 69 2.04 -5.03 4.73
C ILE A 69 0.86 -4.41 5.48
N GLU A 70 1.04 -4.12 6.77
CA GLU A 70 0.05 -3.42 7.62
C GLU A 70 0.69 -2.20 8.29
N GLY A 71 0.30 -0.97 7.93
CA GLY A 71 0.78 0.28 8.58
C GLY A 71 0.14 0.51 9.96
N ARG A 72 -1.13 0.12 10.08
CA ARG A 72 -2.02 0.19 11.26
C ARG A 72 -2.46 1.58 11.64
N GLY A 73 -1.61 2.40 12.25
CA GLY A 73 -2.02 3.67 12.81
C GLY A 73 -0.87 4.64 12.76
N GLY A 74 -1.12 5.89 12.41
CA GLY A 74 -0.05 6.83 12.08
C GLY A 74 -0.25 7.39 10.69
N ASN A 75 0.57 8.36 10.30
CA ASN A 75 0.61 8.82 8.91
C ASN A 75 1.83 8.18 8.27
N ASP A 76 1.64 7.01 7.69
CA ASP A 76 2.71 6.12 7.30
C ASP A 76 3.20 6.39 5.88
N ILE A 77 4.39 5.91 5.57
CA ILE A 77 4.89 5.85 4.19
C ILE A 77 5.26 4.41 3.87
N ILE A 78 4.56 3.81 2.91
CA ILE A 78 4.71 2.40 2.53
C ILE A 78 5.19 2.33 1.09
N CYS A 79 6.31 1.65 0.84
CA CYS A 79 6.77 1.24 -0.48
C CYS A 79 6.84 -0.28 -0.52
N ALA A 80 5.96 -0.92 -1.28
CA ALA A 80 5.88 -2.38 -1.34
C ALA A 80 6.97 -2.94 -2.26
N GLY A 81 7.06 -2.44 -3.50
CA GLY A 81 8.25 -2.58 -4.33
C GLY A 81 7.98 -3.44 -5.55
N LYS A 82 8.37 -4.71 -5.55
CA LYS A 82 8.13 -5.59 -6.70
C LYS A 82 7.45 -6.86 -6.28
N GLY A 83 6.39 -7.23 -6.98
CA GLY A 83 5.63 -8.45 -6.73
C GLY A 83 4.19 -8.07 -6.45
N ASP A 84 3.36 -9.09 -6.25
CA ASP A 84 1.93 -8.88 -6.08
C ASP A 84 1.65 -8.69 -4.59
N ASP A 85 1.51 -7.44 -4.15
CA ASP A 85 1.51 -7.09 -2.73
C ASP A 85 0.08 -6.94 -2.16
N LEU A 86 -0.08 -7.24 -0.87
CA LEU A 86 -1.30 -6.98 -0.10
C LEU A 86 -1.01 -5.94 0.99
N ILE A 87 -1.58 -4.75 0.83
CA ILE A 87 -1.21 -3.56 1.61
C ILE A 87 -2.43 -3.01 2.34
N SER A 88 -2.27 -2.70 3.62
CA SER A 88 -3.21 -1.89 4.40
C SER A 88 -2.48 -0.71 5.05
N GLY A 89 -2.88 0.51 4.73
CA GLY A 89 -2.36 1.73 5.37
C GLY A 89 -2.81 1.80 6.84
N GLY A 90 -4.12 1.71 7.06
CA GLY A 90 -4.68 1.65 8.40
C GLY A 90 -5.37 2.95 8.76
N ALA A 91 -5.00 3.60 9.86
CA ALA A 91 -5.60 4.84 10.31
C ALA A 91 -4.59 5.98 10.34
N GLY A 92 -4.93 7.09 9.69
CA GLY A 92 -4.12 8.28 9.53
C GLY A 92 -4.03 8.64 8.05
N ASN A 93 -3.30 9.71 7.72
CA ASN A 93 -3.12 10.13 6.33
C ASN A 93 -1.87 9.44 5.78
N ASP A 94 -2.05 8.33 5.09
CA ASP A 94 -0.99 7.46 4.64
C ASP A 94 -0.53 7.82 3.23
N LYS A 95 0.72 7.46 2.94
CA LYS A 95 1.28 7.51 1.59
C LYS A 95 1.75 6.13 1.16
N ILE A 96 1.08 5.58 0.16
CA ILE A 96 1.28 4.19 -0.27
C ILE A 96 1.75 4.16 -1.72
N TYR A 97 2.77 3.34 -1.97
CA TYR A 97 3.28 2.99 -3.28
C TYR A 97 3.23 1.46 -3.41
N GLY A 98 2.38 0.93 -4.30
CA GLY A 98 2.39 -0.47 -4.70
C GLY A 98 3.65 -0.81 -5.50
N ASP A 99 4.06 0.14 -6.36
CA ASP A 99 5.22 0.07 -7.26
C ASP A 99 4.99 -0.89 -8.44
N ALA A 100 5.39 -2.16 -8.40
CA ALA A 100 5.31 -3.03 -9.57
C ALA A 100 4.78 -4.43 -9.26
N GLY A 101 3.65 -4.79 -9.85
CA GLY A 101 2.99 -6.09 -9.67
C GLY A 101 1.48 -5.90 -9.68
N PHE A 102 0.73 -6.97 -9.41
CA PHE A 102 -0.70 -6.87 -9.14
C PHE A 102 -0.88 -6.54 -7.65
N ASP A 103 -1.13 -5.29 -7.31
CA ASP A 103 -1.23 -4.86 -5.92
C ASP A 103 -2.68 -4.75 -5.44
N GLN A 104 -2.93 -5.21 -4.21
CA GLN A 104 -4.21 -5.02 -3.51
C GLN A 104 -3.99 -4.05 -2.35
N ILE A 105 -4.56 -2.86 -2.47
CA ILE A 105 -4.31 -1.73 -1.58
C ILE A 105 -5.59 -1.29 -0.88
N LEU A 106 -5.58 -1.36 0.45
CA LEU A 106 -6.57 -0.77 1.34
C LEU A 106 -5.96 0.46 2.01
N ALA A 107 -6.33 1.66 1.57
CA ALA A 107 -5.75 2.90 2.12
C ALA A 107 -6.13 3.05 3.60
N GLY A 108 -7.43 2.99 3.89
CA GLY A 108 -7.95 2.92 5.25
C GLY A 108 -8.67 4.20 5.68
N ALA A 109 -8.38 4.69 6.87
CA ALA A 109 -9.09 5.84 7.44
C ALA A 109 -8.17 7.05 7.50
N GLY A 110 -8.48 8.09 6.73
CA GLY A 110 -7.70 9.32 6.65
C GLY A 110 -7.70 9.84 5.23
N ASN A 111 -7.01 10.94 4.97
CA ASN A 111 -6.88 11.47 3.61
C ASN A 111 -5.59 10.94 3.01
N ASP A 112 -5.71 9.87 2.26
CA ASP A 112 -4.59 9.06 1.82
C ASP A 112 -4.11 9.47 0.42
N LEU A 113 -2.86 9.10 0.13
CA LEU A 113 -2.25 9.26 -1.18
C LEU A 113 -1.70 7.91 -1.62
N VAL A 114 -2.36 7.31 -2.61
CA VAL A 114 -2.04 5.97 -3.11
C VAL A 114 -1.62 6.02 -4.57
N TYR A 115 -0.51 5.37 -4.87
CA TYR A 115 -0.05 5.05 -6.22
C TYR A 115 -0.01 3.53 -6.35
N GLY A 116 -0.79 2.95 -7.28
CA GLY A 116 -0.74 1.53 -7.64
C GLY A 116 0.61 1.23 -8.28
N GLY A 117 0.83 1.79 -9.46
CA GLY A 117 2.13 1.82 -10.10
C GLY A 117 2.08 1.12 -11.45
N SER A 118 2.77 0.00 -11.60
CA SER A 118 2.68 -0.81 -12.82
C SER A 118 2.12 -2.18 -12.54
N GLY A 119 1.11 -2.58 -13.31
CA GLY A 119 0.36 -3.81 -13.11
C GLY A 119 -1.12 -3.47 -12.98
N ASP A 120 -1.97 -4.50 -12.91
CA ASP A 120 -3.41 -4.33 -12.88
C ASP A 120 -3.85 -4.19 -11.41
N ASP A 121 -3.90 -2.99 -10.85
CA ASP A 121 -4.01 -2.83 -9.40
C ASP A 121 -5.46 -2.78 -8.89
N VAL A 122 -5.67 -3.13 -7.63
CA VAL A 122 -6.94 -2.96 -6.91
C VAL A 122 -6.75 -2.01 -5.74
N ILE A 123 -7.40 -0.84 -5.80
CA ILE A 123 -7.25 0.22 -4.81
C ILE A 123 -8.60 0.57 -4.18
N LEU A 124 -8.67 0.53 -2.85
CA LEU A 124 -9.80 1.00 -2.05
C LEU A 124 -9.35 2.18 -1.19
N GLY A 125 -9.97 3.35 -1.38
CA GLY A 125 -9.72 4.57 -0.60
C GLY A 125 -10.29 4.50 0.81
N ASN A 126 -11.40 3.79 0.99
CA ASN A 126 -12.14 3.68 2.25
C ASN A 126 -12.67 5.01 2.76
N SER A 127 -12.15 5.60 3.84
CA SER A 127 -12.78 6.78 4.44
C SER A 127 -11.84 7.96 4.50
N GLY A 128 -12.24 9.07 3.90
CA GLY A 128 -11.48 10.31 3.88
C GLY A 128 -11.56 10.97 2.51
N ASN A 129 -10.68 11.95 2.26
CA ASN A 129 -10.63 12.62 0.96
C ASN A 129 -9.35 12.19 0.27
N ASP A 130 -9.44 11.14 -0.53
CA ASP A 130 -8.28 10.40 -0.97
C ASP A 130 -7.79 10.87 -2.34
N LYS A 131 -6.53 10.57 -2.62
CA LYS A 131 -5.93 10.71 -3.94
C LYS A 131 -5.41 9.37 -4.38
N LEU A 132 -6.10 8.78 -5.34
CA LEU A 132 -5.87 7.42 -5.80
C LEU A 132 -5.41 7.46 -7.26
N TYR A 133 -4.26 6.87 -7.54
CA TYR A 133 -3.66 6.76 -8.87
C TYR A 133 -3.43 5.28 -9.18
N GLY A 134 -4.05 4.74 -10.22
CA GLY A 134 -3.77 3.38 -10.72
C GLY A 134 -2.45 3.31 -11.49
N ASP A 135 -2.16 4.39 -12.22
CA ASP A 135 -0.95 4.59 -13.03
C ASP A 135 -0.95 3.75 -14.32
N ALA A 136 -0.42 2.52 -14.35
CA ALA A 136 -0.29 1.75 -15.58
C ALA A 136 -0.73 0.30 -15.43
N GLY A 137 -1.82 -0.05 -16.09
CA GLY A 137 -2.41 -1.38 -16.10
C GLY A 137 -3.92 -1.25 -16.16
N MET A 138 -4.63 -2.37 -16.09
CA MET A 138 -6.08 -2.36 -16.00
C MET A 138 -6.49 -2.28 -14.53
N ASP A 139 -6.73 -1.06 -14.04
CA ASP A 139 -6.89 -0.82 -12.61
C ASP A 139 -8.37 -0.86 -12.17
N ILE A 140 -8.60 -1.29 -10.94
CA ILE A 140 -9.89 -1.21 -10.25
C ILE A 140 -9.74 -0.28 -9.04
N ILE A 141 -10.38 0.88 -9.09
CA ILE A 141 -10.25 1.89 -8.03
C ILE A 141 -11.62 2.30 -7.50
N THR A 142 -11.79 2.26 -6.17
CA THR A 142 -12.97 2.75 -5.47
C THR A 142 -12.59 3.79 -4.42
N GLY A 143 -13.15 5.00 -4.50
CA GLY A 143 -12.93 6.07 -3.51
C GLY A 143 -13.61 5.81 -2.16
N ASP A 144 -14.76 5.12 -2.19
CA ASP A 144 -15.61 4.83 -1.03
C ASP A 144 -16.23 6.09 -0.41
N ALA A 145 -15.71 6.62 0.71
CA ALA A 145 -16.39 7.64 1.49
C ALA A 145 -15.57 8.90 1.65
N GLY A 146 -16.03 9.98 1.03
CA GLY A 146 -15.54 11.34 1.17
C GLY A 146 -15.35 11.97 -0.19
N LYS A 147 -14.53 13.02 -0.29
CA LYS A 147 -14.32 13.72 -1.55
C LYS A 147 -13.02 13.24 -2.18
N ASP A 148 -13.14 12.41 -3.18
CA ASP A 148 -12.00 11.71 -3.73
C ASP A 148 -11.53 12.28 -5.06
N TRP A 149 -10.23 12.14 -5.30
CA TRP A 149 -9.59 12.35 -6.59
C TRP A 149 -9.11 10.98 -7.07
N ILE A 150 -9.73 10.44 -8.12
CA ILE A 150 -9.35 9.14 -8.71
C ILE A 150 -8.81 9.28 -10.13
N SER A 151 -7.59 8.80 -10.39
CA SER A 151 -6.95 8.70 -11.69
C SER A 151 -6.75 7.23 -12.05
N GLY A 152 -7.36 6.74 -13.13
CA GLY A 152 -7.07 5.42 -13.67
C GLY A 152 -5.64 5.38 -14.20
N GLY A 153 -5.43 5.93 -15.38
CA GLY A 153 -4.07 6.13 -15.89
C GLY A 153 -3.96 5.60 -17.30
N LYS A 154 -3.10 4.61 -17.54
CA LYS A 154 -3.05 3.90 -18.80
C LYS A 154 -3.65 2.51 -18.61
N GLY A 155 -4.57 2.13 -19.48
CA GLY A 155 -5.25 0.84 -19.43
C GLY A 155 -6.75 1.05 -19.40
N ASP A 156 -7.51 -0.04 -19.50
CA ASP A 156 -8.96 0.02 -19.53
C ASP A 156 -9.51 -0.07 -18.10
N ASP A 157 -9.70 1.06 -17.44
CA ASP A 157 -9.88 1.09 -15.98
C ASP A 157 -11.34 0.96 -15.51
N ILE A 158 -11.55 0.48 -14.29
CA ILE A 158 -12.85 0.49 -13.59
C ILE A 158 -12.76 1.41 -12.37
N LEU A 159 -13.43 2.56 -12.43
CA LEU A 159 -13.30 3.62 -11.44
C LEU A 159 -14.65 3.95 -10.81
N THR A 160 -14.73 3.96 -9.49
CA THR A 160 -15.94 4.31 -8.73
C THR A 160 -15.66 5.35 -7.67
N GLY A 161 -16.42 6.45 -7.64
CA GLY A 161 -16.27 7.52 -6.65
C GLY A 161 -16.77 7.12 -5.26
N GLY A 162 -17.99 6.57 -5.21
CA GLY A 162 -18.64 6.17 -3.97
C GLY A 162 -19.55 7.27 -3.43
N SER A 163 -19.27 7.76 -2.22
CA SER A 163 -20.09 8.77 -1.57
C SER A 163 -19.31 10.05 -1.34
N GLY A 164 -19.83 11.16 -1.86
CA GLY A 164 -19.23 12.46 -1.64
C GLY A 164 -19.35 13.36 -2.86
N VAL A 165 -18.27 14.06 -3.21
CA VAL A 165 -18.26 14.95 -4.39
C VAL A 165 -16.94 14.74 -5.10
N ASP A 166 -16.92 13.75 -5.98
CA ASP A 166 -15.68 13.16 -6.45
C ASP A 166 -15.23 13.77 -7.77
N THR A 167 -13.95 13.60 -8.06
CA THR A 167 -13.37 13.94 -9.35
C THR A 167 -12.62 12.73 -9.88
N ILE A 168 -13.10 12.17 -10.99
CA ILE A 168 -12.58 10.93 -11.56
C ILE A 168 -12.11 11.16 -12.99
N TYR A 169 -10.91 10.68 -13.30
CA TYR A 169 -10.29 10.73 -14.61
C TYR A 169 -9.87 9.32 -15.03
N GLY A 170 -10.47 8.79 -16.11
CA GLY A 170 -10.04 7.53 -16.73
C GLY A 170 -8.67 7.66 -17.41
N ASN A 171 -8.47 8.79 -18.10
CA ASN A 171 -7.26 9.11 -18.88
C ASN A 171 -7.13 8.27 -20.16
N ALA A 172 -6.30 7.24 -20.19
CA ALA A 172 -5.92 6.57 -21.42
C ALA A 172 -6.37 5.11 -21.45
N GLY A 173 -7.54 4.87 -22.06
CA GLY A 173 -8.06 3.53 -22.27
C GLY A 173 -9.55 3.57 -22.58
N SER A 174 -10.20 2.43 -22.54
CA SER A 174 -11.66 2.32 -22.59
C SER A 174 -12.19 2.05 -21.19
N ASP A 175 -12.56 3.12 -20.50
CA ASP A 175 -12.79 3.10 -19.05
C ASP A 175 -14.27 2.93 -18.70
N VAL A 176 -14.54 2.33 -17.55
CA VAL A 176 -15.85 2.28 -16.89
C VAL A 176 -15.80 3.18 -15.66
N ILE A 177 -16.60 4.26 -15.65
CA ILE A 177 -16.54 5.29 -14.62
C ILE A 177 -17.92 5.49 -13.98
N GLY A 178 -18.01 5.20 -12.69
CA GLY A 178 -19.18 5.44 -11.83
C GLY A 178 -18.93 6.57 -10.83
N GLY A 179 -19.76 7.61 -10.83
CA GLY A 179 -19.71 8.63 -9.76
C GLY A 179 -20.43 8.20 -8.48
N ASP A 180 -21.37 7.26 -8.57
CA ASP A 180 -22.28 6.90 -7.48
C ASP A 180 -23.02 8.11 -6.87
N SER A 181 -22.88 8.34 -5.56
CA SER A 181 -23.66 9.33 -4.84
C SER A 181 -22.87 10.62 -4.67
N GLY A 182 -23.33 11.68 -5.31
CA GLY A 182 -22.58 12.92 -5.25
C GLY A 182 -22.93 13.89 -6.36
N LYS A 183 -22.14 14.96 -6.45
CA LYS A 183 -22.16 15.88 -7.60
C LYS A 183 -20.82 15.80 -8.30
N ASP A 184 -20.60 14.66 -8.95
CA ASP A 184 -19.26 14.23 -9.31
C ASP A 184 -18.83 14.78 -10.66
N LYS A 185 -17.52 14.93 -10.84
CA LYS A 185 -16.89 15.32 -12.10
C LYS A 185 -16.21 14.11 -12.68
N LEU A 186 -16.73 13.61 -13.81
CA LEU A 186 -16.25 12.38 -14.44
C LEU A 186 -15.69 12.70 -15.82
N TYR A 187 -14.44 12.30 -16.07
CA TYR A 187 -13.71 12.56 -17.30
C TYR A 187 -13.15 11.25 -17.85
N GLY A 188 -13.71 10.74 -18.95
CA GLY A 188 -13.22 9.50 -19.56
C GLY A 188 -11.82 9.63 -20.18
N GLY A 189 -11.47 10.78 -20.75
CA GLY A 189 -10.20 10.94 -21.46
C GLY A 189 -10.26 10.37 -22.88
N THR A 190 -9.21 9.69 -23.31
CA THR A 190 -9.13 9.04 -24.63
C THR A 190 -9.91 7.72 -24.66
N GLY A 191 -9.97 7.03 -25.80
CA GLY A 191 -10.66 5.73 -25.94
C GLY A 191 -12.19 5.78 -25.82
N ARG A 192 -12.80 4.61 -25.61
CA ARG A 192 -14.28 4.44 -25.60
C ARG A 192 -14.76 4.19 -24.17
N ASN A 193 -15.30 5.24 -23.56
CA ASN A 193 -15.61 5.23 -22.13
C ASN A 193 -17.11 5.03 -21.87
N TYR A 194 -17.44 4.31 -20.80
CA TYR A 194 -18.77 4.18 -20.24
C TYR A 194 -18.85 4.94 -18.93
N ILE A 195 -19.62 6.03 -18.89
CA ILE A 195 -19.71 6.93 -17.72
C ILE A 195 -21.14 6.99 -17.22
N TYR A 196 -21.33 6.76 -15.93
CA TYR A 196 -22.65 6.81 -15.28
C TYR A 196 -22.58 7.54 -13.93
N GLN A 197 -23.62 8.34 -13.66
CA GLN A 197 -23.77 9.15 -12.45
C GLN A 197 -24.88 8.49 -11.61
N GLY A 198 -24.48 7.61 -10.69
CA GLY A 198 -25.36 6.76 -9.89
C GLY A 198 -24.84 5.33 -9.82
N SER A 199 -25.50 4.46 -9.03
CA SER A 199 -25.13 3.04 -8.94
C SER A 199 -25.47 2.28 -10.23
N LEU A 200 -24.62 1.34 -10.65
CA LEU A 200 -24.90 0.43 -11.78
C LEU A 200 -26.31 -0.17 -11.64
N PRO A 201 -27.14 -0.17 -12.71
CA PRO A 201 -28.38 -0.94 -12.69
C PRO A 201 -28.04 -2.41 -12.43
N LYS A 202 -28.67 -2.99 -11.41
CA LYS A 202 -28.58 -4.42 -11.08
C LYS A 202 -29.15 -5.29 -12.19
#